data_AF-A0AAN9BG13-F1
#
_entry.id   AF-A0AAN9BG13-F1
#
_cell.length_a   1.000
_cell.length_b   1.000
_cell.length_c   1.000
_cell.angle_alpha   90.00
_cell.angle_beta   90.00
_cell.angle_gamma   90.00
#
_symmetry.space_group_name_H-M   'P 1'
#
loop_
_entity.id
_entity.type
_entity.pdbx_description
1 polymer ?
#
loop_
_entity_poly.entity_id
_entity_poly.type
_entity_poly.pdbx_seq_one_letter_code
_entity_poly.pdbx_strand_id
1 'polypeptide(L)'
;MDQDCVRTRDLLVQLHFDNIGDNDCKLVKSVCRIVLHRAAYLAAAALAALIQHVQQHDVTIAIDGSLWRYHHRFKQQMEARTRELVEPKYKVKFLSLLDGSGIGAALTTAVSLQSSFDTVHPTHDDQIFCSAENSCAAAGHTEL
;
A
#
# COMPACT_ATOMS: atom_id res chain seq x y z
N MET A 1 -19.01 -16.81 27.09
CA MET A 1 -19.24 -16.71 25.64
C MET A 1 -17.99 -16.10 25.02
N ASP A 2 -17.51 -16.65 23.90
CA ASP A 2 -16.28 -16.20 23.22
C ASP A 2 -16.53 -14.80 22.60
N GLN A 3 -15.85 -13.76 23.10
CA GLN A 3 -16.07 -12.36 22.72
C GLN A 3 -15.92 -12.14 21.20
N ASP A 4 -15.09 -12.96 20.54
CA ASP A 4 -14.81 -12.90 19.12
C ASP A 4 -15.96 -13.39 18.22
N CYS A 5 -16.84 -14.25 18.78
CA CYS A 5 -18.01 -14.75 18.08
C CYS A 5 -19.08 -13.65 17.91
N VAL A 6 -19.13 -12.67 18.82
CA VAL A 6 -20.12 -11.59 18.82
C VAL A 6 -19.94 -10.69 17.61
N ARG A 7 -18.72 -10.17 17.38
CA ARG A 7 -18.42 -9.31 16.24
C ARG A 7 -18.64 -10.00 14.89
N THR A 8 -18.28 -11.28 14.80
CA THR A 8 -18.44 -12.06 13.57
C THR A 8 -19.93 -12.26 13.28
N ARG A 9 -20.73 -12.56 14.31
CA ARG A 9 -22.18 -12.69 14.19
C ARG A 9 -22.82 -11.37 13.73
N ASP A 10 -22.45 -10.24 14.31
CA ASP A 10 -23.00 -8.93 13.92
C ASP A 10 -22.76 -8.64 12.43
N LEU A 11 -21.56 -8.94 11.92
CA LEU A 11 -21.24 -8.79 10.50
C LEU A 11 -22.05 -9.76 9.62
N LEU A 12 -22.22 -11.01 10.05
CA LEU A 12 -23.02 -11.98 9.29
C LEU A 12 -24.51 -11.59 9.27
N VAL A 13 -25.04 -11.03 10.35
CA VAL A 13 -26.41 -10.47 10.39
C VAL A 13 -26.54 -9.28 9.43
N GLN A 14 -25.55 -8.37 9.40
CA GLN A 14 -25.53 -7.26 8.42
C GLN A 14 -25.46 -7.74 6.97
N LEU A 15 -24.91 -8.93 6.74
CA LEU A 15 -24.87 -9.59 5.45
C LEU A 15 -26.13 -10.42 5.14
N HIS A 16 -27.19 -10.30 5.96
CA HIS A 16 -28.48 -10.98 5.81
C HIS A 16 -28.42 -12.50 5.95
N PHE A 17 -27.50 -13.02 6.78
CA PHE A 17 -27.53 -14.42 7.19
C PHE A 17 -28.41 -14.59 8.43
N ASP A 18 -29.45 -15.43 8.33
CA ASP A 18 -30.34 -15.78 9.44
C ASP A 18 -29.87 -17.04 10.19
N ASN A 19 -30.29 -17.21 11.45
CA ASN A 19 -30.03 -18.40 12.27
C ASN A 19 -28.54 -18.76 12.48
N ILE A 20 -27.67 -17.76 12.70
CA ILE A 20 -26.22 -17.95 12.84
C ILE A 20 -25.86 -18.62 14.17
N GLY A 21 -25.34 -19.84 14.10
CA GLY A 21 -24.78 -20.57 15.24
C GLY A 21 -23.37 -20.11 15.62
N ASP A 22 -22.92 -20.50 16.82
CA ASP A 22 -21.53 -20.26 17.26
C ASP A 22 -20.50 -20.98 16.36
N ASN A 23 -20.88 -22.12 15.78
CA ASN A 23 -20.02 -22.89 14.88
C ASN A 23 -19.78 -22.16 13.56
N ASP A 24 -20.78 -21.47 13.02
CA ASP A 24 -20.66 -20.71 11.77
C ASP A 24 -19.67 -19.55 11.93
N CYS A 25 -19.75 -18.85 13.06
CA CYS A 25 -18.82 -17.78 13.39
C CYS A 25 -17.36 -18.27 13.46
N LYS A 26 -17.15 -19.44 14.08
CA LYS A 26 -15.81 -20.08 14.13
C LYS A 26 -15.33 -20.50 12.75
N LEU A 27 -16.21 -21.06 11.92
CA LEU A 27 -15.89 -21.50 10.57
C LEU A 27 -15.47 -20.33 9.69
N VAL A 28 -16.29 -19.26 9.64
CA VAL A 28 -16.01 -18.04 8.86
C VAL A 28 -14.67 -17.44 9.28
N LYS A 29 -14.43 -17.30 10.59
CA LYS A 29 -13.14 -16.79 11.10
C LYS A 29 -11.97 -17.69 10.70
N SER A 30 -12.14 -19.01 10.72
CA SER A 30 -11.10 -19.95 10.31
C SER A 30 -10.76 -19.81 8.83
N VAL A 31 -11.77 -19.73 7.96
CA VAL A 31 -11.60 -19.51 6.51
C VAL A 31 -10.88 -18.20 6.25
N CYS A 32 -11.35 -17.09 6.84
CA CYS A 32 -10.70 -15.79 6.70
C CYS A 32 -9.22 -15.84 7.12
N ARG A 33 -8.92 -16.52 8.23
CA ARG A 33 -7.52 -16.69 8.69
C ARG A 33 -6.66 -17.45 7.69
N ILE A 34 -7.17 -18.53 7.10
CA ILE A 34 -6.45 -19.32 6.09
C ILE A 34 -6.18 -18.48 4.85
N VAL A 35 -7.19 -17.75 4.36
CA VAL A 35 -7.06 -16.88 3.19
C VAL A 35 -6.00 -15.80 3.44
N LEU A 36 -6.05 -15.15 4.61
CA LEU A 36 -5.10 -14.11 5.00
C LEU A 36 -3.67 -14.64 5.14
N HIS A 37 -3.48 -15.82 5.74
CA HIS A 37 -2.16 -16.46 5.82
C HIS A 37 -1.60 -16.75 4.43
N ARG A 38 -2.41 -17.32 3.54
CA ARG A 38 -1.98 -17.61 2.16
C ARG A 38 -1.57 -16.34 1.43
N ALA A 39 -2.36 -15.28 1.55
CA ALA A 39 -2.05 -13.98 0.96
C ALA A 39 -0.72 -13.41 1.49
N ALA A 40 -0.48 -13.49 2.81
CA ALA A 40 0.76 -13.04 3.41
C ALA A 40 1.98 -13.82 2.90
N TYR A 41 1.83 -15.13 2.66
CA TYR A 41 2.95 -15.99 2.26
C TYR A 41 3.31 -15.75 0.79
N LEU A 42 2.30 -15.58 -0.07
CA LEU A 42 2.51 -15.22 -1.47
C LEU A 42 3.19 -13.85 -1.60
N ALA A 43 2.73 -12.85 -0.84
CA ALA A 43 3.37 -11.54 -0.82
C ALA A 43 4.82 -11.62 -0.32
N ALA A 44 5.08 -12.38 0.74
CA ALA A 44 6.44 -12.58 1.26
C ALA A 44 7.37 -13.25 0.24
N ALA A 45 6.89 -14.26 -0.50
CA ALA A 45 7.66 -14.92 -1.54
C ALA A 45 8.00 -13.98 -2.70
N ALA A 46 7.04 -13.16 -3.13
CA ALA A 46 7.27 -12.14 -4.15
C ALA A 46 8.30 -11.09 -3.70
N LEU A 47 8.21 -10.62 -2.45
CA LEU A 47 9.19 -9.69 -1.89
C LEU A 47 10.58 -10.30 -1.79
N ALA A 48 10.69 -11.57 -1.35
CA ALA A 48 11.97 -12.27 -1.26
C ALA A 48 12.65 -12.36 -2.63
N ALA A 49 11.88 -12.73 -3.66
CA ALA A 49 12.39 -12.77 -5.03
C ALA A 49 12.88 -11.38 -5.50
N LEU A 50 12.12 -10.31 -5.22
CA LEU A 50 12.51 -8.94 -5.58
C LEU A 50 13.76 -8.45 -4.85
N ILE A 51 13.87 -8.71 -3.54
CA ILE A 51 15.05 -8.32 -2.74
C ILE A 51 16.32 -8.95 -3.33
N GLN A 52 16.25 -10.26 -3.63
CA GLN A 52 17.37 -10.99 -4.22
C GLN A 52 17.69 -10.54 -5.64
N HIS A 53 16.68 -10.11 -6.40
CA HIS A 53 16.86 -9.57 -7.75
C HIS A 53 17.55 -8.21 -7.75
N VAL A 54 17.21 -7.33 -6.80
CA VAL A 54 17.78 -5.98 -6.68
C VAL A 54 19.24 -6.00 -6.16
N GLN A 55 19.65 -7.07 -5.46
CA GLN A 55 21.02 -7.30 -5.00
C GLN A 55 21.62 -6.20 -4.11
N GLN A 56 20.79 -5.46 -3.39
CA GLN A 56 21.21 -4.44 -2.41
C GLN A 56 21.24 -5.02 -1.01
N HIS A 57 22.33 -4.79 -0.26
CA HIS A 57 22.52 -5.37 1.08
C HIS A 57 21.51 -4.83 2.11
N ASP A 58 21.23 -3.52 2.10
CA ASP A 58 20.27 -2.88 3.00
C ASP A 58 19.04 -2.42 2.22
N VAL A 59 17.89 -3.07 2.45
CA VAL A 59 16.65 -2.82 1.70
C VAL A 59 15.57 -2.32 2.66
N THR A 60 14.97 -1.17 2.33
CA THR A 60 13.77 -0.67 3.01
C THR A 60 12.58 -0.79 2.09
N ILE A 61 11.57 -1.53 2.51
CA ILE A 61 10.33 -1.75 1.78
C ILE A 61 9.26 -0.83 2.37
N ALA A 62 8.84 0.15 1.58
CA ALA A 62 7.68 0.96 1.88
C ALA A 62 6.40 0.20 1.51
N ILE A 63 5.46 0.12 2.45
CA ILE A 63 4.18 -0.58 2.27
C ILE A 63 3.05 0.39 2.61
N ASP A 64 2.07 0.42 1.71
CA ASP A 64 0.82 1.12 1.87
C ASP A 64 -0.33 0.15 1.58
N GLY A 65 -1.47 0.32 2.25
CA GLY A 65 -2.64 -0.53 2.12
C GLY A 65 -3.36 -0.76 3.44
N SER A 66 -4.68 -0.68 3.41
CA SER A 66 -5.55 -0.87 4.58
C SER A 66 -5.37 -2.26 5.22
N LEU A 67 -5.15 -3.31 4.42
CA LEU A 67 -4.92 -4.66 4.95
C LEU A 67 -3.66 -4.72 5.83
N TRP A 68 -2.56 -4.14 5.37
CA TRP A 68 -1.32 -4.05 6.14
C TRP A 68 -1.48 -3.20 7.39
N ARG A 69 -2.20 -2.08 7.28
CA ARG A 69 -2.42 -1.12 8.37
C ARG A 69 -3.32 -1.66 9.48
N TYR A 70 -4.43 -2.31 9.13
CA TYR A 70 -5.46 -2.70 10.09
C TYR A 70 -5.37 -4.16 10.53
N HIS A 71 -4.75 -5.05 9.74
CA HIS A 71 -4.69 -6.47 10.05
C HIS A 71 -3.33 -6.89 10.62
N HIS A 72 -3.17 -6.76 11.94
CA HIS A 72 -1.89 -6.98 12.64
C HIS A 72 -1.25 -8.35 12.36
N ARG A 73 -2.07 -9.41 12.27
CA ARG A 73 -1.57 -10.77 11.97
C ARG A 73 -1.04 -10.90 10.55
N PHE A 74 -1.62 -10.17 9.59
CA PHE A 74 -1.16 -10.20 8.20
C PHE A 74 0.24 -9.60 8.13
N LYS A 75 0.41 -8.42 8.74
CA LYS A 75 1.70 -7.75 8.88
C LYS A 75 2.77 -8.68 9.49
N GLN A 76 2.49 -9.23 10.67
CA GLN A 76 3.44 -10.12 11.36
C GLN A 76 3.82 -11.34 10.52
N GLN A 77 2.84 -12.01 9.91
CA GLN A 77 3.10 -13.21 9.11
C GLN A 77 3.92 -12.89 7.85
N MET A 78 3.57 -11.82 7.13
CA MET A 78 4.29 -11.45 5.92
C MET A 78 5.73 -11.01 6.24
N GLU A 79 5.95 -10.20 7.28
CA GLU A 79 7.32 -9.83 7.70
C GLU A 79 8.15 -11.06 8.10
N ALA A 80 7.59 -11.95 8.92
CA ALA A 80 8.28 -13.14 9.38
C ALA A 80 8.66 -14.06 8.21
N ARG A 81 7.72 -14.33 7.31
CA ARG A 81 7.97 -15.18 6.14
C ARG A 81 8.93 -14.54 5.14
N THR A 82 8.89 -13.22 4.98
CA THR A 82 9.87 -12.54 4.12
C THR A 82 11.28 -12.72 4.66
N ARG A 83 11.48 -12.55 5.98
CA ARG A 83 12.79 -12.75 6.63
C ARG A 83 13.27 -14.20 6.58
N GLU A 84 12.35 -15.17 6.56
CA GLU A 84 12.67 -16.60 6.43
C GLU A 84 13.10 -16.99 5.01
N LEU A 85 12.49 -16.37 3.99
CA LEU A 85 12.74 -16.68 2.58
C LEU A 85 13.96 -15.96 2.00
N VAL A 86 14.33 -14.81 2.57
CA VAL A 86 15.43 -13.97 2.08
C VAL A 86 16.78 -14.49 2.59
N GLU A 87 17.79 -14.49 1.72
CA GLU A 87 19.16 -14.85 2.12
C GLU A 87 19.68 -13.96 3.29
N PRO A 88 20.41 -14.52 4.27
CA PRO A 88 20.83 -13.80 5.48
C PRO A 88 21.70 -12.56 5.26
N LYS A 89 22.30 -12.43 4.08
CA LYS A 89 23.13 -11.28 3.70
C LYS A 89 22.30 -10.01 3.45
N TYR A 90 20.98 -10.11 3.27
CA TYR A 90 20.13 -8.96 3.04
C TYR A 90 19.45 -8.50 4.33
N LYS A 91 19.61 -7.22 4.68
CA LYS A 91 18.96 -6.57 5.82
C LYS A 91 17.69 -5.88 5.35
N VAL A 92 16.54 -6.43 5.76
CA VAL A 92 15.22 -5.96 5.32
C VAL A 92 14.52 -5.15 6.42
N LYS A 93 14.09 -3.94 6.10
CA LYS A 93 13.25 -3.08 6.96
C LYS A 93 11.91 -2.81 6.29
N PHE A 94 10.84 -2.80 7.07
CA PHE A 94 9.49 -2.49 6.61
C PHE A 94 9.06 -1.13 7.15
N LEU A 95 8.56 -0.27 6.27
CA LEU A 95 8.05 1.06 6.59
C LEU A 95 6.58 1.14 6.19
N SER A 96 5.71 1.60 7.09
CA SER A 96 4.32 1.90 6.76
C SER A 96 4.22 3.38 6.41
N LEU A 97 3.67 3.70 5.24
CA LEU A 97 3.41 5.07 4.82
C LEU A 97 1.94 5.42 5.04
N LEU A 98 1.67 6.69 5.41
CA LEU A 98 0.30 7.21 5.52
C LEU A 98 -0.22 7.67 4.13
N ASP A 99 0.69 8.19 3.33
CA ASP A 99 0.54 8.67 1.96
C ASP A 99 1.86 8.33 1.26
N GLY A 100 1.96 7.14 0.66
CA GLY A 100 3.14 6.81 -0.14
C GLY A 100 3.05 7.37 -1.56
N SER A 101 1.85 7.30 -2.15
CA SER A 101 1.64 7.59 -3.56
C SER A 101 1.65 9.09 -3.89
N GLY A 102 1.09 9.93 -3.03
CA GLY A 102 1.03 11.38 -3.23
C GLY A 102 2.41 12.02 -3.08
N ILE A 103 3.14 11.64 -2.03
CA ILE A 103 4.54 12.08 -1.82
C ILE A 103 5.42 11.64 -3.00
N GLY A 104 5.32 10.38 -3.42
CA GLY A 104 6.10 9.87 -4.55
C GLY A 104 5.81 10.58 -5.87
N ALA A 105 4.53 10.86 -6.15
CA ALA A 105 4.12 11.60 -7.34
C ALA A 105 4.64 13.04 -7.31
N ALA A 106 4.51 13.75 -6.18
CA ALA A 106 5.00 15.12 -6.04
C ALA A 106 6.52 15.21 -6.24
N LEU A 107 7.28 14.28 -5.64
CA LEU A 107 8.74 14.22 -5.80
C LEU A 107 9.15 13.96 -7.25
N THR A 108 8.47 13.03 -7.93
CA THR A 108 8.76 12.72 -9.33
C THR A 108 8.51 13.93 -10.23
N THR A 109 7.39 14.64 -10.03
CA THR A 109 7.08 15.87 -10.75
C THR A 109 8.13 16.95 -10.50
N ALA A 110 8.54 17.16 -9.25
CA ALA A 110 9.56 18.16 -8.90
C ALA A 110 10.90 17.90 -9.60
N VAL A 111 11.37 16.65 -9.62
CA VAL A 111 12.62 16.26 -10.33
C VAL A 111 12.49 16.46 -11.83
N SER A 112 11.35 16.08 -12.43
CA SER A 112 11.11 16.30 -13.86
C SER A 112 11.13 17.78 -14.22
N LEU A 113 10.48 18.63 -13.42
CA LEU A 113 10.48 20.08 -13.63
C LEU A 113 11.91 20.64 -13.49
N GLN A 114 12.67 20.23 -12.48
CA GLN A 114 14.06 20.66 -12.31
C GLN A 114 14.94 20.32 -13.52
N SER A 115 14.85 19.10 -14.04
CA SER A 115 15.64 18.69 -15.22
C SER A 115 15.31 19.50 -16.49
N SER A 116 14.08 20.01 -16.58
CA SER A 116 13.66 20.92 -17.67
C SER A 116 14.22 22.34 -17.51
N PHE A 117 14.64 22.74 -16.30
CA PHE A 117 15.30 24.03 -16.06
C PHE A 117 16.81 23.96 -16.30
N ASP A 118 17.46 22.83 -16.02
CA ASP A 118 18.93 22.67 -16.17
C ASP A 118 19.39 22.64 -17.64
N THR A 119 18.48 22.49 -18.61
CA THR A 119 18.77 22.59 -20.05
C THR A 119 18.61 24.00 -20.61
N VAL A 120 18.17 24.98 -19.81
CA VAL A 120 18.08 26.37 -20.22
C VAL A 120 19.44 27.05 -19.97
N HIS A 121 20.32 26.96 -20.95
CA HIS A 121 21.39 27.94 -21.08
C HIS A 121 20.72 29.33 -21.19
N PRO A 122 21.19 30.38 -20.50
CA PRO A 122 20.61 31.71 -20.65
C PRO A 122 21.00 32.26 -22.02
N THR A 123 20.25 31.89 -23.06
CA THR A 123 20.23 32.63 -24.30
C THR A 123 19.18 33.73 -24.13
N HIS A 124 19.69 34.96 -24.18
CA HIS A 124 18.90 36.16 -24.28
C HIS A 124 17.85 35.98 -25.38
N ASP A 125 16.59 36.22 -25.03
CA ASP A 125 15.40 36.20 -25.88
C ASP A 125 14.94 34.80 -26.34
N ASP A 126 13.89 34.30 -25.68
CA ASP A 126 12.66 33.94 -26.39
C ASP A 126 11.51 33.66 -25.40
N GLN A 127 10.39 34.33 -25.67
CA GLN A 127 9.10 34.09 -25.02
C GLN A 127 8.53 32.73 -25.46
N ILE A 128 7.58 32.23 -24.66
CA ILE A 128 6.58 31.20 -25.00
C ILE A 128 7.04 29.75 -24.81
N PHE A 129 6.96 29.29 -23.55
CA PHE A 129 6.29 28.00 -23.27
C PHE A 129 5.53 28.05 -21.93
N CYS A 130 4.55 28.95 -21.85
CA CYS A 130 3.40 28.72 -20.98
C CYS A 130 2.52 27.64 -21.66
N SER A 131 2.64 26.39 -21.21
CA SER A 131 1.61 25.36 -21.40
C SER A 131 1.36 24.61 -20.10
N ALA A 132 1.32 25.36 -18.99
CA ALA A 132 0.97 24.87 -17.66
C ALA A 132 -0.37 25.42 -17.14
N GLU A 133 -1.18 26.06 -17.98
CA GLU A 133 -2.48 26.62 -17.57
C GLU A 133 -3.58 26.19 -18.55
N ASN A 134 -4.02 24.92 -18.49
CA ASN A 134 -5.38 24.58 -18.92
C ASN A 134 -5.93 23.20 -18.50
N SER A 135 -5.71 22.80 -17.25
CA SER A 135 -6.70 21.94 -16.58
C SER A 135 -6.54 21.99 -15.08
N CYS A 136 -7.64 22.34 -14.41
CA CYS A 136 -7.86 22.16 -12.97
C CYS A 136 -7.57 23.37 -12.06
N ALA A 137 -8.27 24.48 -12.28
CA ALA A 137 -8.72 25.33 -11.16
C ALA A 137 -9.97 26.15 -11.55
N ALA A 138 -11.12 25.78 -10.97
CA ALA A 138 -12.25 26.64 -10.56
C ALA A 138 -13.61 25.97 -10.81
N ALA A 139 -13.98 25.02 -9.94
CA ALA A 139 -15.39 24.83 -9.60
C ALA A 139 -15.76 25.94 -8.61
N GLY A 140 -16.66 26.85 -9.01
CA GLY A 140 -17.23 27.85 -8.09
C GLY A 140 -17.79 29.11 -8.74
N HIS A 141 -19.13 29.15 -8.82
CA HIS A 141 -20.01 30.33 -8.77
C HIS A 141 -20.33 31.18 -10.02
N THR A 142 -21.57 30.96 -10.51
CA THR A 142 -22.67 31.90 -10.84
C THR A 142 -22.43 33.07 -11.80
N GLU A 143 -23.12 33.08 -12.95
CA GLU A 143 -24.32 33.91 -13.24
C GLU A 143 -24.86 33.62 -14.65
N LEU A 144 -26.11 33.12 -14.72
CA LEU A 144 -27.19 33.49 -15.65
C LEU A 144 -28.52 33.06 -15.01
#